data_AF-A0A1E4XG87-F1
#
_entry.id   AF-A0A1E4XG87-F1
#
_cell.length_a   1.000
_cell.length_b   1.000
_cell.length_c   1.000
_cell.angle_alpha   90.00
_cell.angle_beta   90.00
_cell.angle_gamma   90.00
#
_symmetry.space_group_name_H-M   'P 1'
#
loop_
_entity.id
_entity.type
_entity.pdbx_description
1 polymer ?
#
loop_
_entity_poly.entity_id
_entity_poly.type
_entity_poly.pdbx_seq_one_letter_code
_entity_poly.pdbx_strand_id
1 'polypeptide(L)'
;MLHIFCPHCGELRSEEEFHASGQAHIPRPLDPNACTDEEWGDYMFFRDNPRGLHHELWIHAAGCRQYFNATRDTVTYEILETYKIGEKPQFTAKASGEKV
;
A
#
# COMPACT_ATOMS: atom_id res chain seq x y z
N MET A 1 6.77 -4.28 -16.75
CA MET A 1 6.43 -2.90 -17.10
C MET A 1 4.95 -2.64 -16.88
N LEU A 2 4.59 -2.41 -15.62
CA LEU A 2 3.27 -1.94 -15.22
C LEU A 2 3.09 -0.48 -15.64
N HIS A 3 1.83 -0.10 -15.84
CA HIS A 3 1.43 1.29 -16.00
C HIS A 3 0.64 1.69 -14.76
N ILE A 4 1.11 2.72 -14.05
CA ILE A 4 0.58 3.14 -12.76
C ILE A 4 0.00 4.55 -12.92
N PHE A 5 -1.27 4.72 -12.53
CA PHE A 5 -1.91 6.04 -12.52
C PHE A 5 -1.48 6.78 -11.26
N CYS A 6 -0.93 7.99 -11.41
CA CYS A 6 -0.60 8.83 -10.26
C CYS A 6 -1.81 9.74 -9.94
N PRO A 7 -2.49 9.56 -8.79
CA PRO A 7 -3.68 10.35 -8.44
C PRO A 7 -3.38 11.82 -8.13
N HIS A 8 -2.10 12.19 -8.03
CA HIS A 8 -1.66 13.57 -7.83
C HIS A 8 -1.33 14.26 -9.16
N CYS A 9 -0.71 13.54 -10.11
CA CYS A 9 -0.41 14.08 -11.44
C CYS A 9 -1.60 13.98 -12.40
N GLY A 10 -2.53 13.05 -12.16
CA GLY A 10 -3.66 12.80 -13.06
C GLY A 10 -3.27 12.04 -14.33
N GLU A 11 -2.16 11.29 -14.31
CA GLU A 11 -1.56 10.69 -15.50
C GLU A 11 -1.17 9.22 -15.26
N LEU A 12 -1.23 8.44 -16.33
CA LEU A 12 -0.75 7.07 -16.39
C LEU A 12 0.73 7.06 -16.82
N ARG A 13 1.62 6.48 -16.01
CA ARG A 13 3.08 6.48 -16.22
C ARG A 13 3.69 5.08 -16.08
N SER A 14 4.90 4.90 -16.58
CA SER A 14 5.66 3.64 -16.49
C SER A 14 6.07 3.35 -15.03
N GLU A 15 6.06 2.08 -14.61
CA GLU A 15 6.49 1.64 -13.27
C GLU A 15 7.90 2.12 -12.88
N GLU A 16 8.79 2.34 -13.86
CA GLU A 16 10.17 2.82 -13.63
C GLU A 16 10.22 4.22 -12.97
N GLU A 17 9.15 5.01 -13.10
CA GLU A 17 9.06 6.32 -12.43
C GLU A 17 8.72 6.19 -10.92
N PHE A 18 8.31 5.00 -10.46
CA PHE A 18 7.76 4.77 -9.13
C PHE A 18 8.60 3.81 -8.29
N HIS A 19 8.43 3.89 -6.97
CA HIS A 19 8.97 2.90 -6.03
C HIS A 19 7.86 2.36 -5.13
N ALA A 20 7.80 1.03 -5.01
CA ALA A 20 6.97 0.36 -4.03
C ALA A 20 7.55 0.58 -2.62
N SER A 21 6.68 0.89 -1.66
CA SER A 21 7.03 1.26 -0.28
C SER A 21 6.38 0.35 0.77
N GLY A 22 5.89 -0.82 0.35
CA GLY A 22 5.31 -1.84 1.23
C GLY A 22 3.79 -1.77 1.33
N GLN A 23 3.25 -2.31 2.42
CA GLN A 23 1.81 -2.37 2.70
C GLN A 23 1.26 -0.97 3.02
N ALA A 24 0.10 -0.63 2.47
CA ALA A 24 -0.65 0.58 2.79
C ALA A 24 -1.36 0.48 4.16
N HIS A 25 -1.88 1.60 4.66
CA HIS A 25 -2.76 1.64 5.84
C HIS A 25 -2.12 1.19 7.16
N ILE A 26 -0.80 1.34 7.30
CA ILE A 26 -0.09 1.10 8.55
C ILE A 26 0.19 2.43 9.22
N PRO A 27 -0.68 2.89 10.14
CA PRO A 27 -0.39 4.08 10.91
C PRO A 27 0.76 3.80 11.89
N ARG A 28 1.66 4.78 12.03
CA ARG A 28 2.61 4.77 13.16
C ARG A 28 1.82 4.96 14.46
N PRO A 29 2.15 4.21 15.54
CA PRO A 29 1.61 4.50 16.87
C PRO A 29 1.80 5.98 17.22
N LEU A 30 0.73 6.63 17.70
CA LEU A 30 0.75 8.06 18.01
C LEU A 30 1.67 8.39 19.20
N ASP A 31 1.78 7.46 20.16
CA ASP A 31 2.75 7.52 21.25
C ASP A 31 3.58 6.23 21.30
N PRO A 32 4.73 6.18 20.58
CA PRO A 32 5.60 5.01 20.57
C PRO A 32 6.16 4.62 21.94
N ASN A 33 6.26 5.54 22.91
CA ASN A 33 6.80 5.23 24.23
C ASN A 33 5.78 4.51 25.13
N ALA A 34 4.50 4.57 24.76
CA ALA A 34 3.43 3.86 25.44
C ALA A 34 3.23 2.43 24.90
N CYS A 35 3.87 2.08 23.78
CA CYS A 35 3.84 0.72 23.24
C CYS A 35 4.65 -0.25 24.11
N THR A 36 4.13 -1.47 24.26
CA THR A 36 4.94 -2.61 24.68
C THR A 36 5.97 -2.98 23.61
N ASP A 37 7.02 -3.71 24.00
CA ASP A 37 8.03 -4.22 23.04
C ASP A 37 7.39 -5.06 21.92
N GLU A 38 6.34 -5.82 22.24
CA GLU A 38 5.60 -6.64 21.26
C GLU A 38 4.86 -5.76 20.25
N GLU A 39 4.05 -4.79 20.70
CA GLU A 39 3.33 -3.87 19.82
C GLU A 39 4.29 -3.03 18.94
N TRP A 40 5.41 -2.61 19.52
CA TRP A 40 6.43 -1.88 18.78
C TRP A 40 7.14 -2.79 17.76
N GLY A 41 7.44 -4.03 18.14
CA GLY A 41 8.00 -5.05 17.26
C GLY A 41 7.10 -5.35 16.06
N ASP A 42 5.80 -5.51 16.30
CA ASP A 42 4.78 -5.70 15.27
C ASP A 42 4.77 -4.54 14.28
N TYR A 43 4.73 -3.30 14.78
CA TYR A 43 4.78 -2.12 13.92
C TYR A 43 6.09 -2.01 13.13
N MET A 44 7.23 -2.35 13.72
CA MET A 44 8.54 -2.20 13.08
C MET A 44 8.80 -3.28 12.01
N PHE A 45 8.38 -4.52 12.25
CA PHE A 45 8.86 -5.66 11.48
C PHE A 45 7.78 -6.46 10.74
N PHE A 46 6.51 -6.40 11.17
CA PHE A 46 5.47 -7.26 10.60
C PHE A 46 4.59 -6.53 9.58
N ARG A 47 4.40 -7.15 8.42
CA ARG A 47 3.53 -6.68 7.33
C ARG A 47 2.76 -7.86 6.79
N ASP A 48 1.53 -7.63 6.34
CA ASP A 48 0.80 -8.62 5.57
C ASP A 48 1.49 -8.82 4.20
N ASN A 49 1.52 -10.07 3.74
CA ASN A 49 2.02 -10.44 2.42
C ASN A 49 0.99 -11.34 1.73
N PRO A 50 -0.17 -10.79 1.34
CA PRO A 50 -1.25 -11.60 0.79
C PRO A 50 -0.94 -12.07 -0.63
N ARG A 51 -1.35 -13.31 -0.93
CA ARG A 51 -1.45 -13.83 -2.30
C ARG A 51 -2.80 -13.43 -2.87
N GLY A 52 -2.82 -12.50 -3.82
CA GLY A 52 -4.05 -11.92 -4.39
C GLY A 52 -4.10 -10.42 -4.11
N LEU A 53 -5.29 -9.88 -3.82
CA LEU A 53 -5.47 -8.45 -3.57
C LEU A 53 -4.61 -7.94 -2.41
N HIS A 54 -3.80 -6.92 -2.68
CA HIS A 54 -2.97 -6.23 -1.72
C HIS A 54 -3.15 -4.72 -1.84
N HIS A 55 -3.23 -4.05 -0.69
CA HIS A 55 -3.19 -2.60 -0.62
C HIS A 55 -1.76 -2.16 -0.35
N GLU A 56 -1.16 -1.49 -1.32
CA GLU A 56 0.26 -1.16 -1.35
C GLU A 56 0.47 0.34 -1.30
N LEU A 57 1.57 0.77 -0.69
CA LEU A 57 2.03 2.15 -0.68
C LEU A 57 3.07 2.35 -1.79
N TRP A 58 2.91 3.40 -2.59
CA TRP A 58 3.80 3.73 -3.71
C TRP A 58 4.18 5.22 -3.67
N ILE A 59 5.37 5.55 -4.19
CA ILE A 59 5.83 6.92 -4.41
C ILE A 59 6.18 7.15 -5.87
N HIS A 60 5.73 8.28 -6.44
CA HIS A 60 6.12 8.73 -7.79
C HIS A 60 7.50 9.41 -7.75
N ALA A 61 8.54 8.62 -7.51
CA ALA A 61 9.90 9.08 -7.18
C ALA A 61 10.53 9.96 -8.27
N ALA A 62 10.32 9.63 -9.55
CA ALA A 62 10.83 10.41 -10.68
C ALA A 62 9.89 11.54 -11.13
N GLY A 63 8.73 11.70 -10.47
CA GLY A 63 7.70 12.69 -10.81
C GLY A 63 7.37 13.63 -9.64
N CYS A 64 6.12 13.62 -9.19
CA CYS A 64 5.65 14.55 -8.15
C CYS A 64 6.20 14.28 -6.74
N ARG A 65 6.86 13.13 -6.53
CA ARG A 65 7.41 12.68 -5.24
C ARG A 65 6.36 12.58 -4.12
N GLN A 66 5.09 12.45 -4.47
CA GLN A 66 4.01 12.22 -3.52
C GLN A 66 3.78 10.72 -3.35
N TYR A 67 3.42 10.32 -2.13
CA TYR A 67 2.95 8.97 -1.85
C TYR A 67 1.46 8.83 -2.16
N PHE A 68 1.06 7.64 -2.56
CA PHE A 68 -0.32 7.23 -2.80
C PHE A 68 -0.46 5.72 -2.58
N ASN A 69 -1.69 5.24 -2.50
CA ASN A 69 -1.99 3.83 -2.34
C ASN A 69 -2.41 3.20 -3.68
N ALA A 70 -2.16 1.92 -3.85
CA ALA A 70 -2.64 1.12 -4.97
C ALA A 70 -3.31 -0.17 -4.46
N THR A 71 -4.41 -0.58 -5.07
CA THR A 71 -4.92 -1.94 -4.91
C THR A 71 -4.46 -2.77 -6.10
N ARG A 72 -3.64 -3.78 -5.84
CA ARG A 72 -3.03 -4.63 -6.87
C ARG A 72 -3.23 -6.09 -6.53
N ASP A 73 -3.51 -6.91 -7.53
CA ASP A 73 -3.43 -8.37 -7.38
C ASP A 73 -1.97 -8.81 -7.48
N THR A 74 -1.41 -9.40 -6.42
CA THR A 74 0.00 -9.81 -6.35
C THR A 74 0.32 -11.06 -7.17
N VAL A 75 -0.69 -11.74 -7.72
CA VAL A 75 -0.54 -12.90 -8.61
C VAL A 75 -0.54 -12.48 -10.08
N THR A 76 -1.49 -11.62 -10.48
CA THR A 76 -1.64 -11.20 -11.90
C THR A 76 -0.94 -9.88 -12.21
N TYR A 77 -0.61 -9.11 -11.18
CA TYR A 77 -0.10 -7.74 -11.22
C TYR A 77 -1.08 -6.69 -11.78
N GLU A 78 -2.36 -7.05 -11.92
CA GLU A 78 -3.40 -6.10 -12.27
C GLU A 78 -3.55 -5.03 -11.18
N ILE A 79 -3.44 -3.75 -11.56
CA ILE A 79 -3.73 -2.61 -10.69
C ILE A 79 -5.19 -2.23 -10.91
N LEU A 80 -5.99 -2.40 -9.87
CA LEU A 80 -7.44 -2.19 -9.92
C LEU A 80 -7.79 -0.72 -9.66
N GLU A 81 -7.06 -0.07 -8.76
CA GLU A 81 -7.23 1.35 -8.44
C GLU A 81 -5.94 1.93 -7.85
N THR A 82 -5.85 3.25 -7.93
CA THR A 82 -4.90 4.07 -7.16
C THR A 82 -5.68 5.20 -6.49
N TYR A 83 -5.28 5.57 -5.29
CA TYR A 83 -6.02 6.52 -4.46
C TYR A 83 -5.07 7.23 -3.48
N LYS A 84 -5.48 8.39 -2.98
CA LYS A 84 -4.62 9.21 -2.12
C LYS A 84 -4.51 8.60 -0.72
N ILE A 85 -3.43 8.93 -0.03
CA ILE A 85 -3.29 8.63 1.40
C ILE A 85 -4.46 9.27 2.16
N GLY A 86 -5.06 8.52 3.07
CA GLY A 86 -6.23 8.93 3.86
C GLY A 86 -7.57 8.53 3.23
N GLU A 87 -7.58 8.12 1.96
CA GLU A 87 -8.77 7.57 1.31
C GLU A 87 -8.86 6.05 1.53
N LYS A 88 -10.08 5.50 1.36
CA LYS A 88 -10.36 4.06 1.50
C LYS A 88 -10.39 3.39 0.10
N PRO A 89 -9.86 2.16 -0.04
CA PRO A 89 -9.98 1.42 -1.29
C PRO A 89 -11.43 1.05 -1.61
N GLN A 90 -11.79 1.03 -2.89
CA GLN A 90 -13.07 0.51 -3.38
C GLN A 90 -13.05 -1.01 -3.55
N PHE A 91 -11.90 -1.57 -3.91
CA PHE A 91 -11.72 -3.01 -4.11
C PHE A 91 -11.10 -3.61 -2.86
N THR A 92 -11.78 -4.55 -2.19
CA THR A 92 -11.23 -5.28 -1.04
C THR A 92 -11.46 -6.77 -1.21
N ALA A 93 -10.54 -7.61 -0.71
CA ALA A 93 -10.78 -9.05 -0.67
C ALA A 93 -12.06 -9.35 0.14
N LYS A 94 -12.87 -10.33 -0.30
CA LYS A 94 -13.89 -10.91 0.58
C LYS A 94 -13.16 -11.48 1.80
N ALA A 95 -13.62 -11.17 3.00
CA ALA A 95 -13.03 -11.69 4.24
C ALA A 95 -12.89 -13.22 4.12
N SER A 96 -11.66 -13.68 3.91
CA SER A 96 -11.32 -15.09 4.07
C SER A 96 -11.39 -15.39 5.56
N GLY A 97 -12.21 -16.36 5.94
CA GLY A 97 -12.50 -16.72 7.32
C GLY A 97 -11.26 -16.86 8.22
N GLU A 98 -11.51 -16.64 9.51
CA GLU A 98 -10.60 -16.65 10.66
C GLU A 98 -9.27 -17.40 10.44
N LYS A 99 -8.18 -16.70 10.71
CA LYS A 99 -6.88 -17.33 10.96
C LYS A 99 -7.07 -18.30 12.15
N VAL A 100 -6.96 -19.60 11.88
CA VAL A 100 -6.90 -20.68 12.91
C VAL A 100 -5.57 -20.60 13.66
#